data_AF-A0A316LWI4-F1
#
_entry.id   AF-A0A316LWI4-F1
#
_cell.length_a   1.000
_cell.length_b   1.000
_cell.length_c   1.000
_cell.angle_alpha   90.00
_cell.angle_beta   90.00
_cell.angle_gamma   90.00
#
_symmetry.space_group_name_H-M   'P 1'
#
loop_
_entity.id
_entity.type
_entity.pdbx_description
1 polymer ?
#
loop_
_entity_poly.entity_id
_entity_poly.type
_entity_poly.pdbx_seq_one_letter_code
_entity_poly.pdbx_strand_id
1 'polypeptide(L)'
;MKKDLQTLFKAAAETLRIRHKRIRPFPPHRNGKVERSHREDRKRFYDAHGLFSPDDCAKQLAAHNRCSNNFPLRPLRWLSPNDFFVQFACQAHTYFFGKGLTFWRAGV
;
A
#
# COMPACT_ATOMS: atom_id res chain seq x y z
N MET A 1 18.61 31.52 -4.81
CA MET A 1 18.49 30.32 -3.96
C MET A 1 17.00 30.00 -3.81
N LYS A 2 16.50 28.90 -4.40
CA LYS A 2 15.08 28.52 -4.27
C LYS A 2 14.86 28.00 -2.85
N LYS A 3 14.04 28.70 -2.06
CA LYS A 3 13.52 28.19 -0.79
C LYS A 3 12.76 26.89 -1.10
N ASP A 4 13.13 25.79 -0.43
CA ASP A 4 12.36 24.54 -0.45
C ASP A 4 11.01 24.81 0.24
N LEU A 5 10.05 25.35 -0.52
CA LEU A 5 8.69 25.50 -0.03
C LEU A 5 8.13 24.09 0.13
N GLN A 6 7.91 23.68 1.39
CA GLN A 6 7.28 22.40 1.65
C GLN A 6 5.87 22.42 1.08
N THR A 7 5.57 21.46 0.20
CA THR A 7 4.21 21.27 -0.28
C THR A 7 3.35 20.72 0.84
N LEU A 8 2.04 21.01 0.82
CA LEU A 8 1.08 20.50 1.82
C LEU A 8 1.20 18.98 2.01
N PHE A 9 1.48 18.26 0.93
CA PHE A 9 1.72 16.83 0.96
C PHE A 9 2.99 16.43 1.74
N LYS A 10 4.10 17.16 1.59
CA LYS A 10 5.34 16.90 2.36
C LYS A 10 5.12 17.15 3.84
N ALA A 11 4.47 18.27 4.19
CA ALA A 11 4.13 18.58 5.57
C ALA A 11 3.23 17.51 6.21
N ALA A 12 2.20 17.04 5.49
CA ALA A 12 1.35 15.95 5.96
C ALA A 12 2.11 14.63 6.16
N ALA A 13 3.00 14.28 5.23
CA ALA A 13 3.84 13.08 5.35
C ALA A 13 4.81 13.18 6.54
N GLU A 14 5.37 14.34 6.80
CA GLU A 14 6.26 14.60 7.95
C GLU A 14 5.51 14.48 9.28
N THR A 15 4.31 15.06 9.39
CA THR A 15 3.44 14.91 10.56
C THR A 15 3.10 13.45 10.85
N LEU A 16 2.86 12.66 9.79
CA LEU A 16 2.58 11.22 9.87
C LEU A 16 3.86 10.37 10.02
N ARG A 17 5.05 10.99 10.07
CA ARG A 17 6.37 10.32 10.11
C ARG A 17 6.60 9.33 8.96
N ILE A 18 6.02 9.59 7.80
CA ILE A 18 6.13 8.77 6.59
C ILE A 18 7.32 9.24 5.75
N ARG A 19 8.27 8.34 5.48
CA ARG A 19 9.40 8.62 4.57
C ARG A 19 8.95 8.58 3.11
N HIS A 20 8.91 9.73 2.45
CA HIS A 20 8.56 9.82 1.03
C HIS A 20 9.72 9.37 0.14
N LYS A 21 9.58 8.22 -0.53
CA LYS A 21 10.56 7.69 -1.48
C LYS A 21 10.23 8.14 -2.91
N ARG A 22 11.11 8.94 -3.52
CA ARG A 22 11.00 9.32 -4.93
C ARG A 22 11.66 8.27 -5.82
N ILE A 23 11.00 7.93 -6.92
CA ILE A 23 11.58 7.12 -7.99
C ILE A 23 12.14 8.09 -9.05
N ARG A 24 13.21 7.70 -9.74
CA ARG A 24 13.75 8.47 -10.88
C ARG A 24 12.64 8.70 -11.93
N PRO A 25 12.56 9.86 -12.59
CA PRO A 25 11.63 10.07 -13.72
C PRO A 25 11.98 9.21 -14.94
N PHE A 26 10.97 8.66 -15.62
CA PHE A 26 11.05 7.85 -16.86
C PHE A 26 11.58 6.39 -16.84
N PRO A 27 11.76 5.69 -15.69
CA PRO A 27 11.90 4.24 -15.64
C PRO A 27 10.56 3.58 -15.26
N PRO A 28 9.63 3.39 -16.21
CA PRO A 28 8.28 2.85 -15.93
C PRO A 28 8.32 1.47 -15.26
N HIS A 29 9.35 0.67 -15.55
CA HIS A 29 9.56 -0.64 -14.93
C HIS A 29 9.70 -0.58 -13.40
N ARG A 30 10.16 0.54 -12.82
CA ARG A 30 10.26 0.72 -11.36
C ARG A 30 8.89 0.82 -10.68
N ASN A 31 7.84 1.15 -11.44
CA ASN A 31 6.47 1.17 -10.97
C ASN A 31 5.67 -0.07 -11.41
N GLY A 32 6.34 -1.11 -11.92
CA GLY A 32 5.68 -2.24 -12.58
C GLY A 32 4.64 -2.98 -11.74
N LYS A 33 4.78 -2.98 -10.41
CA LYS A 33 3.77 -3.54 -9.49
C LYS A 33 2.46 -2.72 -9.54
N VAL A 34 2.57 -1.40 -9.47
CA VAL A 34 1.42 -0.49 -9.53
C VAL A 34 0.79 -0.54 -10.92
N GLU A 35 1.60 -0.48 -11.98
CA GLU A 35 1.10 -0.59 -13.35
C GLU A 35 0.39 -1.94 -13.60
N ARG A 36 0.87 -3.03 -13.00
CA ARG A 36 0.17 -4.33 -13.08
C ARG A 36 -1.16 -4.30 -12.35
N SER A 37 -1.24 -3.70 -11.16
CA SER A 37 -2.50 -3.54 -10.43
C SER A 37 -3.51 -2.78 -11.29
N HIS A 38 -3.11 -1.65 -11.87
CA HIS A 38 -4.01 -0.85 -12.72
C HIS A 38 -4.54 -1.63 -13.94
N ARG A 39 -3.71 -2.49 -14.56
CA ARG A 39 -4.18 -3.36 -15.66
C ARG A 39 -5.18 -4.41 -15.20
N GLU A 40 -4.95 -5.02 -14.04
CA GLU A 40 -5.88 -6.02 -13.48
C GLU A 40 -7.20 -5.38 -13.05
N ASP A 41 -7.14 -4.20 -12.41
CA ASP A 41 -8.33 -3.44 -12.00
C ASP A 41 -9.14 -3.04 -13.24
N ARG A 42 -8.49 -2.61 -14.32
CA ARG A 42 -9.14 -2.39 -15.62
C ARG A 42 -9.87 -3.63 -16.12
N LYS A 43 -9.14 -4.73 -16.23
CA LYS A 43 -9.67 -5.98 -16.78
C LYS A 43 -10.83 -6.56 -15.97
N ARG A 44 -10.74 -6.49 -14.64
CA ARG A 44 -11.66 -7.19 -13.73
C ARG A 44 -12.83 -6.33 -13.26
N PHE A 45 -12.61 -5.01 -13.17
CA PHE A 45 -13.61 -4.08 -12.64
C PHE A 45 -14.13 -3.17 -13.76
N TYR A 46 -13.28 -2.35 -14.36
CA TYR A 46 -13.75 -1.31 -15.28
C TYR A 46 -14.31 -1.85 -16.60
N ASP A 47 -13.76 -2.94 -17.14
CA ASP A 47 -14.25 -3.52 -18.41
C ASP A 47 -15.58 -4.28 -18.24
N ALA A 48 -15.93 -4.67 -17.01
CA ALA A 48 -17.09 -5.52 -16.70
C ALA A 48 -18.26 -4.77 -16.01
N HIS A 49 -18.02 -3.58 -15.46
CA HIS A 49 -19.03 -2.83 -14.70
C HIS A 49 -19.43 -1.53 -15.39
N GLY A 50 -20.75 -1.29 -15.47
CA GLY A 50 -21.30 0.03 -15.77
C GLY A 50 -21.39 0.86 -14.50
N LEU A 51 -20.89 2.11 -14.55
CA LEU A 51 -20.95 3.04 -13.42
C LEU A 51 -22.05 4.07 -13.69
N PHE A 52 -23.13 4.03 -12.90
CA PHE A 52 -24.31 4.90 -13.11
C PHE A 52 -24.38 6.08 -12.14
N SER A 53 -23.71 5.98 -10.98
CA SER A 53 -23.64 7.01 -9.95
C SER A 53 -22.34 6.89 -9.15
N PRO A 54 -21.80 7.99 -8.56
CA PRO A 54 -20.67 7.92 -7.65
C PRO A 54 -20.88 6.95 -6.47
N ASP A 55 -22.10 6.89 -5.92
CA ASP A 55 -22.42 6.02 -4.79
C ASP A 55 -22.44 4.54 -5.19
N ASP A 56 -22.93 4.25 -6.40
CA ASP A 56 -22.95 2.90 -6.97
C ASP A 56 -21.51 2.44 -7.26
N CYS A 57 -20.67 3.32 -7.82
CA CYS A 57 -19.24 3.08 -8.00
C CYS A 57 -18.56 2.72 -6.68
N ALA A 58 -18.81 3.49 -5.61
CA ALA A 58 -18.23 3.22 -4.30
C ALA A 58 -18.66 1.86 -3.74
N LYS A 59 -19.94 1.48 -3.88
CA LYS A 59 -20.47 0.18 -3.44
C LYS A 59 -19.85 -0.98 -4.23
N GLN A 60 -19.81 -0.87 -5.54
CA GLN A 60 -19.22 -1.90 -6.42
C GLN A 60 -17.73 -2.05 -6.16
N LEU A 61 -16.99 -0.94 -6.00
CA LEU A 61 -15.57 -0.95 -5.70
C LEU A 61 -15.28 -1.57 -4.32
N ALA A 62 -16.10 -1.29 -3.31
CA ALA A 62 -15.97 -1.90 -1.99
C ALA A 62 -16.17 -3.42 -2.05
N ALA A 63 -17.18 -3.90 -2.78
CA ALA A 63 -17.41 -5.31 -3.00
C ALA A 63 -16.24 -5.97 -3.74
N HIS A 64 -15.75 -5.34 -4.83
CA HIS A 64 -14.60 -5.82 -5.59
C HIS A 64 -13.35 -5.92 -4.72
N ASN A 65 -13.03 -4.88 -3.94
CA ASN A 65 -11.87 -4.86 -3.05
C ASN A 65 -11.95 -5.94 -1.97
N ARG A 66 -13.15 -6.16 -1.42
CA ARG A 66 -13.36 -7.23 -0.44
C ARG A 66 -13.12 -8.61 -1.06
N CYS A 67 -13.60 -8.85 -2.27
CA CYS A 67 -13.38 -10.11 -2.97
C CYS A 67 -11.90 -10.31 -3.32
N SER A 68 -11.25 -9.30 -3.91
CA SER A 68 -9.85 -9.36 -4.33
C SER A 68 -8.90 -9.60 -3.14
N ASN A 69 -9.13 -8.91 -2.02
CA ASN A 69 -8.26 -9.02 -0.83
C ASN A 69 -8.47 -10.30 0.01
N ASN A 70 -9.61 -10.98 -0.16
CA ASN A 70 -9.92 -12.23 0.55
C ASN A 70 -9.75 -13.48 -0.34
N PHE A 71 -9.46 -13.32 -1.64
CA PHE A 71 -9.26 -14.45 -2.54
C PHE A 71 -7.86 -15.08 -2.32
N PRO A 72 -7.76 -16.41 -2.13
CA PRO A 72 -6.47 -17.07 -1.93
C PRO A 72 -5.62 -17.05 -3.20
N LEU A 73 -4.36 -16.63 -3.08
CA LEU A 73 -3.46 -16.50 -4.22
C LEU A 73 -2.35 -17.55 -4.18
N ARG A 74 -2.13 -18.25 -5.30
CA ARG A 74 -1.06 -19.25 -5.43
C ARG A 74 0.34 -18.70 -5.07
N PRO A 75 0.73 -17.48 -5.50
CA PRO A 75 2.01 -16.88 -5.08
C PRO A 75 2.15 -16.64 -3.57
N LEU A 76 1.04 -16.52 -2.83
CA LEU A 76 1.02 -16.32 -1.38
C LEU A 76 0.85 -17.63 -0.61
N ARG A 77 1.23 -18.77 -1.21
CA ARG A 77 1.02 -20.12 -0.64
C ARG A 77 -0.46 -20.40 -0.33
N TRP A 78 -1.34 -19.92 -1.21
CA TRP A 78 -2.80 -20.04 -1.07
C TRP A 78 -3.42 -19.24 0.09
N LEU A 79 -2.67 -18.29 0.65
CA LEU A 79 -3.22 -17.28 1.56
C LEU A 79 -3.87 -16.15 0.78
N SER A 80 -4.90 -15.52 1.35
CA SER A 80 -5.40 -14.26 0.83
C SER A 80 -4.41 -13.11 1.12
N PRO A 81 -4.43 -12.02 0.35
CA PRO A 81 -3.67 -10.81 0.67
C PRO A 81 -3.87 -10.32 2.11
N ASN A 82 -5.10 -10.38 2.62
CA ASN A 82 -5.40 -10.01 4.01
C ASN A 82 -4.78 -10.97 5.02
N ASP A 83 -4.89 -12.28 4.81
CA ASP A 83 -4.29 -13.27 5.72
C ASP A 83 -2.76 -13.13 5.76
N PHE A 84 -2.15 -12.93 4.59
CA PHE A 84 -0.73 -12.68 4.48
C PHE A 84 -0.32 -11.39 5.19
N PHE A 85 -1.12 -10.32 5.06
CA PHE A 85 -0.87 -9.06 5.75
C PHE A 85 -0.93 -9.19 7.27
N VAL A 86 -1.93 -9.89 7.81
CA VAL A 86 -2.06 -10.16 9.25
C VAL A 86 -0.84 -10.92 9.76
N GLN A 87 -0.42 -11.98 9.06
CA GLN A 87 0.78 -12.74 9.44
C GLN A 87 2.04 -11.87 9.44
N PHE A 88 2.24 -11.06 8.40
CA PHE A 88 3.40 -10.17 8.30
C PHE A 88 3.39 -9.08 9.37
N ALA A 89 2.23 -8.46 9.63
CA ALA A 89 2.09 -7.40 10.64
C ALA A 89 2.33 -7.94 12.06
N CYS A 90 1.77 -9.11 12.39
CA CYS A 90 2.01 -9.78 13.67
C CYS A 90 3.48 -10.18 13.84
N GLN A 91 4.14 -10.66 12.78
CA GLN A 91 5.59 -10.93 12.81
C GLN A 91 6.40 -9.66 13.01
N ALA A 92 6.11 -8.58 12.28
CA ALA A 92 6.79 -7.31 12.50
C ALA A 92 6.66 -6.85 13.96
N HIS A 93 5.46 -6.93 14.55
CA HIS A 93 5.25 -6.60 15.95
C HIS A 93 6.06 -7.50 16.91
N THR A 94 6.13 -8.81 16.68
CA THR A 94 6.94 -9.72 17.52
C THR A 94 8.44 -9.52 17.34
N TYR A 95 8.91 -9.11 16.15
CA TYR A 95 10.32 -8.73 15.93
C TYR A 95 10.67 -7.38 16.56
N PHE A 96 9.72 -6.44 16.63
CA PHE A 96 9.92 -5.12 17.26
C PHE A 96 9.69 -5.12 18.78
N PHE A 97 8.88 -6.03 19.33
CA PHE A 97 8.60 -6.11 20.78
C PHE A 97 9.20 -7.33 21.50
N GLY A 98 9.52 -8.41 20.78
CA GLY A 98 10.03 -9.68 21.36
C GLY A 98 11.55 -9.81 21.40
N LYS A 99 12.29 -8.92 20.74
CA LYS A 99 13.71 -8.73 21.04
C LYS A 99 13.80 -7.52 21.95
N GLY A 100 14.04 -7.75 23.23
CA GLY A 100 14.62 -6.76 24.14
C GLY A 100 15.98 -6.33 23.63
N LEU A 101 16.01 -5.58 22.53
CA LEU A 101 17.17 -4.85 22.07
C LEU A 101 17.28 -3.67 23.01
N THR A 102 18.19 -3.81 23.95
CA THR A 102 18.74 -2.73 24.75
C THR A 102 18.94 -1.52 23.86
N PHE A 103 18.15 -0.50 24.19
CA PHE A 103 18.27 0.84 23.66
C PHE A 103 19.74 1.25 23.74
N TRP A 104 20.35 1.61 22.61
CA TRP A 104 21.62 2.32 22.60
C TRP A 104 21.40 3.63 23.37
N ARG A 105 21.71 3.60 24.68
CA ARG A 105 22.01 4.80 25.46
C ARG A 105 23.34 5.32 24.91
N ALA A 106 23.27 6.30 24.02
CA ALA A 106 24.40 7.14 23.66
C ALA A 106 24.15 8.54 24.22
N GLY A 107 25.01 8.93 25.18
CA GLY A 107 25.35 10.32 25.51
C GLY A 107 24.47 11.02 26.54
N VAL A 108 24.87 10.98 27.82
CA VAL A 108 25.72 12.02 28.46
C VAL A 108 26.66 11.31 29.44
#